data_AF-A0A7Y5B4B1-F1
#
_entry.id   AF-A0A7Y5B4B1-F1
#
_cell.length_a   1.000
_cell.length_b   1.000
_cell.length_c   1.000
_cell.angle_alpha   90.00
_cell.angle_beta   90.00
_cell.angle_gamma   90.00
#
_symmetry.space_group_name_H-M   'P 1'
#
loop_
_entity.id
_entity.type
_entity.pdbx_description
1 polymer ?
#
loop_
_entity_poly.entity_id
_entity_poly.type
_entity_poly.pdbx_seq_one_letter_code
_entity_poly.pdbx_strand_id
1 'polypeptide(L)'
;MMRIVFAALFLATLPAFAQVRADLSTHYTTDTIFDNMDTGADFDGYFDALNTYNLIANGLGFTADGLPANRIVPSLGAMGFYQLGDYSRANAIKFFTGDSASIPIHMPTDEIGFLGASADGNSTLRVTVHYADNSTEVFENGFRAPDWFNAASGVPSPVTGRDRVQWSAAQNRWNLHSANACRLFESTILPTGGQTITHIVVEGTNLSNPGRTAASLFAVTARVGATSFQIDLSSLANTDAVFDGTGPSSDAGGFFDQFNTFNYTAPTASFASVGVPNDRLLTSTNTGLGRHLLADYRSQNAIAMLFNAVTVDVPPGRYKRVGVVISSANGGSELAVERHYDSGDPGSETTPVPDWFNASAPVPTILGGMDRAQKNLIETAWRFEFRRAARLFEYVGAVDPARSLASIGMVYTNGPGEPFVFSINLQPAADVNNNGCVDDADLAQVLEDFGSTNPASDIDGNGIVDDADLAIALESFGLGCH
;
A
#
# COMPACT_ATOMS: atom_id res chain seq x y z
N MET A 1 -0.17 -40.09 -42.08
CA MET A 1 0.88 -39.22 -42.63
C MET A 1 0.37 -37.79 -42.57
N MET A 2 0.58 -37.08 -41.45
CA MET A 2 0.65 -35.62 -41.42
C MET A 2 1.36 -35.21 -40.12
N ARG A 3 2.65 -34.93 -40.26
CA ARG A 3 3.44 -34.18 -39.28
C ARG A 3 3.17 -32.72 -39.57
N ILE A 4 2.76 -31.94 -38.58
CA ILE A 4 3.18 -30.54 -38.47
C ILE A 4 3.60 -30.33 -37.01
N VAL A 5 4.91 -30.17 -36.86
CA VAL A 5 5.59 -29.69 -35.66
C VAL A 5 5.68 -28.18 -35.82
N PHE A 6 5.19 -27.42 -34.84
CA PHE A 6 5.86 -26.18 -34.42
C PHE A 6 5.76 -26.08 -32.91
N ALA A 7 6.92 -26.20 -32.28
CA ALA A 7 7.13 -25.88 -30.88
C ALA A 7 7.06 -24.37 -30.71
N ALA A 8 6.19 -23.90 -29.81
CA ALA A 8 6.42 -22.66 -29.08
C ALA A 8 6.71 -23.09 -27.64
N LEU A 9 7.99 -23.13 -27.32
CA LEU A 9 8.53 -23.20 -25.98
C LEU A 9 8.00 -21.97 -25.23
N PHE A 10 6.89 -22.11 -24.50
CA PHE A 10 6.51 -21.13 -23.49
C PHE A 10 7.55 -21.24 -22.38
N LEU A 11 8.51 -20.33 -22.41
CA LEU A 11 9.33 -20.03 -21.25
C LEU A 11 8.36 -19.61 -20.14
N ALA A 12 8.30 -20.41 -19.08
CA ALA A 12 7.58 -20.09 -17.86
C ALA A 12 8.03 -18.70 -17.36
N THR A 13 7.15 -17.72 -17.50
CA THR A 13 7.21 -16.49 -16.72
C THR A 13 6.27 -16.70 -15.54
N LEU A 14 6.83 -16.77 -14.34
CA LEU A 14 6.14 -16.70 -13.05
C LEU A 14 4.93 -15.75 -13.12
N PRO A 15 3.77 -16.02 -12.49
CA PRO A 15 2.75 -15.01 -12.37
C PRO A 15 3.29 -13.91 -11.45
N ALA A 16 3.78 -12.84 -12.08
CA ALA A 16 3.82 -11.54 -11.44
C ALA A 16 2.37 -11.15 -11.12
N PHE A 17 2.14 -10.54 -9.96
CA PHE A 17 0.94 -9.76 -9.66
C PHE A 17 0.32 -9.20 -10.94
N ALA A 18 -0.97 -9.42 -11.19
CA ALA A 18 -1.64 -8.87 -12.36
C ALA A 18 -1.64 -7.33 -12.24
N GLN A 19 -0.55 -6.73 -12.74
CA GLN A 19 -0.29 -5.30 -12.72
C GLN A 19 -0.42 -4.81 -14.15
N VAL A 20 -1.34 -3.88 -14.39
CA VAL A 20 -1.46 -3.18 -15.68
C VAL A 20 -0.96 -1.76 -15.52
N ARG A 21 -0.10 -1.37 -16.45
CA ARG A 21 0.35 0.01 -16.58
C ARG A 21 -0.51 0.67 -17.63
N ALA A 22 -1.21 1.73 -17.26
CA ALA A 22 -2.03 2.46 -18.21
C ALA A 22 -1.13 3.12 -19.25
N ASP A 23 -1.42 2.95 -20.54
CA ASP A 23 -0.73 3.67 -21.59
C ASP A 23 -1.28 5.11 -21.67
N LEU A 24 -0.50 6.05 -21.16
CA LEU A 24 -0.83 7.47 -21.16
C LEU A 24 -0.28 8.21 -22.39
N SER A 25 0.38 7.52 -23.32
CA SER A 25 1.11 8.16 -24.42
C SER A 25 0.26 9.06 -25.32
N THR A 26 -1.03 8.76 -25.45
CA THR A 26 -2.00 9.58 -26.20
C THR A 26 -2.67 10.67 -25.35
N HIS A 27 -2.46 10.65 -24.03
CA HIS A 27 -3.07 11.57 -23.07
C HIS A 27 -2.10 12.62 -22.57
N TYR A 28 -0.79 12.43 -22.76
CA TYR A 28 0.22 13.41 -22.36
C TYR A 28 0.00 14.74 -23.09
N THR A 29 -0.14 15.81 -22.32
CA THR A 29 -0.44 17.15 -22.82
C THR A 29 0.73 18.11 -22.74
N THR A 30 1.73 17.77 -21.93
CA THR A 30 2.89 18.62 -21.69
C THR A 30 4.15 17.76 -21.64
N ASP A 31 5.25 18.35 -22.11
CA ASP A 31 6.56 17.89 -21.69
C ASP A 31 6.85 18.50 -20.31
N THR A 32 7.27 17.68 -19.37
CA THR A 32 7.71 18.12 -18.05
C THR A 32 9.18 17.83 -17.78
N ILE A 33 9.83 17.08 -18.69
CA ILE A 33 11.21 16.60 -18.59
C ILE A 33 11.95 17.11 -19.83
N PHE A 34 12.70 18.21 -19.67
CA PHE A 34 13.40 18.86 -20.79
C PHE A 34 14.29 17.90 -21.59
N ASP A 35 14.28 18.01 -22.92
CA ASP A 35 15.26 17.39 -23.82
C ASP A 35 15.97 18.45 -24.67
N ASN A 36 17.00 18.06 -25.43
CA ASN A 36 17.85 19.03 -26.14
C ASN A 36 17.23 19.63 -27.40
N MET A 37 15.98 19.29 -27.69
CA MET A 37 15.26 19.73 -28.88
C MET A 37 14.21 20.81 -28.59
N ASP A 38 13.94 21.13 -27.32
CA ASP A 38 13.02 22.20 -26.93
C ASP A 38 13.68 23.58 -26.93
N THR A 39 13.20 24.49 -27.81
CA THR A 39 13.78 25.84 -28.02
C THR A 39 12.85 26.99 -27.57
N GLY A 40 11.97 26.77 -26.60
CA GLY A 40 10.91 27.71 -26.17
C GLY A 40 10.98 28.14 -24.71
N ALA A 41 10.44 29.33 -24.41
CA ALA A 41 10.42 30.00 -23.10
C ALA A 41 9.21 29.58 -22.24
N ASP A 42 8.99 28.28 -22.06
CA ASP A 42 7.88 27.75 -21.25
C ASP A 42 8.38 27.45 -19.83
N PHE A 43 8.33 28.47 -18.96
CA PHE A 43 9.01 28.52 -17.65
C PHE A 43 8.28 27.79 -16.49
N ASP A 44 7.30 26.93 -16.77
CA ASP A 44 6.45 26.29 -15.75
C ASP A 44 6.65 24.76 -15.66
N GLY A 45 7.81 24.26 -16.09
CA GLY A 45 8.18 22.83 -16.05
C GLY A 45 8.89 22.41 -14.75
N TYR A 46 8.59 21.18 -14.28
CA TYR A 46 9.13 20.58 -13.05
C TYR A 46 10.65 20.31 -13.11
N PHE A 47 11.22 20.28 -14.33
CA PHE A 47 12.61 19.97 -14.66
C PHE A 47 13.19 20.91 -15.74
N ASP A 48 12.83 22.20 -15.77
CA ASP A 48 13.28 23.18 -16.77
C ASP A 48 14.63 23.86 -16.44
N ALA A 49 15.50 23.99 -17.46
CA ALA A 49 16.47 25.06 -17.60
C ALA A 49 16.73 25.40 -19.09
N LEU A 50 16.46 26.67 -19.46
CA LEU A 50 16.84 27.25 -20.75
C LEU A 50 18.33 27.08 -21.11
N ASN A 51 18.52 26.76 -22.39
CA ASN A 51 19.71 26.89 -23.23
C ASN A 51 21.03 26.32 -22.67
N THR A 52 21.47 25.27 -23.37
CA THR A 52 22.82 24.70 -23.41
C THR A 52 23.20 23.65 -22.37
N TYR A 53 22.35 22.69 -22.04
CA TYR A 53 22.89 21.40 -21.58
C TYR A 53 22.19 20.21 -22.22
N ASN A 54 23.02 19.55 -23.03
CA ASN A 54 22.69 18.39 -23.81
C ASN A 54 22.47 17.22 -22.82
N LEU A 55 21.23 16.76 -22.56
CA LEU A 55 20.91 15.41 -22.06
C LEU A 55 21.40 14.39 -23.09
N ILE A 56 22.73 14.24 -23.15
CA ILE A 56 23.38 13.20 -23.94
C ILE A 56 23.34 11.95 -23.07
N ALA A 57 22.63 10.94 -23.58
CA ALA A 57 22.94 9.56 -23.27
C ALA A 57 24.43 9.33 -23.58
N ASN A 58 25.27 9.32 -22.54
CA ASN A 58 26.72 9.11 -22.53
C ASN A 58 27.62 10.24 -23.08
N GLY A 59 27.94 11.24 -22.25
CA GLY A 59 28.99 12.21 -22.61
C GLY A 59 29.54 13.17 -21.55
N LEU A 60 28.94 13.30 -20.36
CA LEU A 60 29.41 14.26 -19.33
C LEU A 60 29.81 13.65 -17.97
N GLY A 61 29.81 12.32 -17.82
CA GLY A 61 30.30 11.71 -16.58
C GLY A 61 29.52 12.10 -15.31
N PHE A 62 28.27 12.54 -15.43
CA PHE A 62 27.35 12.56 -14.29
C PHE A 62 26.75 11.16 -14.15
N THR A 63 27.31 10.38 -13.24
CA THR A 63 26.73 9.12 -12.79
C THR A 63 25.72 9.40 -11.69
N ALA A 64 24.47 8.97 -11.89
CA ALA A 64 23.54 8.47 -10.86
C ALA A 64 22.39 9.33 -10.27
N ASP A 65 22.09 10.56 -10.74
CA ASP A 65 21.14 11.43 -10.02
C ASP A 65 20.03 12.07 -10.90
N GLY A 66 19.22 11.27 -11.62
CA GLY A 66 18.07 11.75 -12.41
C GLY A 66 16.95 10.70 -12.56
N LEU A 67 15.85 11.03 -13.24
CA LEU A 67 14.80 10.04 -13.57
C LEU A 67 15.42 8.86 -14.34
N PRO A 68 14.98 7.62 -14.07
CA PRO A 68 15.69 6.44 -14.53
C PRO A 68 15.65 6.33 -16.05
N ALA A 69 16.79 6.02 -16.68
CA ALA A 69 16.90 5.94 -18.14
C ALA A 69 16.03 4.85 -18.76
N ASN A 70 15.72 3.80 -18.00
CA ASN A 70 14.78 2.75 -18.41
C ASN A 70 13.30 3.17 -18.23
N ARG A 71 13.04 4.36 -17.66
CA ARG A 71 11.71 4.91 -17.38
C ARG A 71 10.88 4.08 -16.40
N ILE A 72 11.51 3.17 -15.67
CA ILE A 72 10.86 2.32 -14.67
C ILE A 72 11.16 2.87 -13.29
N VAL A 73 10.09 3.20 -12.57
CA VAL A 73 10.15 3.70 -11.21
C VAL A 73 9.55 2.65 -10.27
N PRO A 74 10.30 2.08 -9.31
CA PRO A 74 9.71 1.18 -8.32
C PRO A 74 8.75 1.95 -7.41
N SER A 75 7.60 1.33 -7.13
CA SER A 75 6.67 1.74 -6.09
C SER A 75 7.36 1.73 -4.73
N LEU A 76 6.97 2.66 -3.85
CA LEU A 76 7.40 2.65 -2.46
C LEU A 76 6.41 1.88 -1.57
N GLY A 77 5.16 1.81 -1.98
CA GLY A 77 4.18 0.83 -1.49
C GLY A 77 4.24 -0.48 -2.26
N ALA A 78 3.12 -1.18 -2.32
CA ALA A 78 3.02 -2.50 -2.94
C ALA A 78 2.60 -2.45 -4.43
N MET A 79 2.54 -1.26 -5.06
CA MET A 79 2.08 -1.11 -6.45
C MET A 79 3.00 -1.75 -7.50
N GLY A 80 4.19 -2.22 -7.14
CA GLY A 80 5.16 -2.81 -8.08
C GLY A 80 6.02 -1.74 -8.76
N PHE A 81 5.72 -1.41 -10.01
CA PHE A 81 6.49 -0.43 -10.78
C PHE A 81 5.61 0.52 -11.60
N TYR A 82 6.02 1.77 -11.75
CA TYR A 82 5.48 2.73 -12.70
C TYR A 82 6.32 2.81 -13.96
N GLN A 83 5.67 3.04 -15.09
CA GLN A 83 6.31 3.33 -16.36
C GLN A 83 6.08 4.79 -16.70
N LEU A 84 7.18 5.55 -16.76
CA LEU A 84 7.15 6.95 -17.19
C LEU A 84 7.05 7.05 -18.71
N GLY A 85 6.51 8.19 -19.16
CA GLY A 85 6.46 8.58 -20.58
C GLY A 85 7.86 8.72 -21.20
N ASP A 86 7.90 8.77 -22.53
CA ASP A 86 9.14 9.04 -23.27
C ASP A 86 9.63 10.47 -22.98
N TYR A 87 10.88 10.62 -22.52
CA TYR A 87 11.46 11.90 -22.14
C TYR A 87 11.75 12.83 -23.32
N SER A 88 11.57 12.38 -24.57
CA SER A 88 11.81 13.19 -25.78
C SER A 88 10.54 13.82 -26.37
N ARG A 89 9.45 13.80 -25.61
CA ARG A 89 8.13 14.28 -26.01
C ARG A 89 7.29 14.52 -24.75
N ALA A 90 6.06 15.00 -24.97
CA ALA A 90 5.05 15.10 -23.91
C ALA A 90 4.97 13.79 -23.11
N ASN A 91 5.11 13.91 -21.78
CA ASN A 91 5.35 12.80 -20.86
C ASN A 91 4.58 12.92 -19.53
N ALA A 92 3.76 13.97 -19.39
CA ALA A 92 2.80 14.06 -18.31
C ALA A 92 1.47 14.65 -18.81
N ILE A 93 0.40 14.33 -18.09
CA ILE A 93 -0.90 14.98 -18.23
C ILE A 93 -0.96 16.12 -17.23
N LYS A 94 -1.08 17.35 -17.70
CA LYS A 94 -1.23 18.54 -16.86
C LYS A 94 -2.72 18.84 -16.61
N PHE A 95 -3.08 19.07 -15.35
CA PHE A 95 -4.42 19.41 -14.92
C PHE A 95 -4.43 20.78 -14.24
N PHE A 96 -5.24 21.68 -14.78
CA PHE A 96 -5.74 22.87 -14.08
C PHE A 96 -7.15 22.64 -13.53
N THR A 97 -7.68 23.63 -12.82
CA THR A 97 -9.03 23.56 -12.27
C THR A 97 -10.06 23.41 -13.39
N GLY A 98 -10.83 22.33 -13.34
CA GLY A 98 -11.84 21.99 -14.36
C GLY A 98 -11.34 21.13 -15.52
N ASP A 99 -10.03 20.87 -15.60
CA ASP A 99 -9.50 19.90 -16.57
C ASP A 99 -9.81 18.47 -16.12
N SER A 100 -9.99 17.59 -17.09
CA SER A 100 -10.20 16.16 -16.85
C SER A 100 -9.55 15.29 -17.91
N ALA A 101 -9.23 14.05 -17.54
CA ALA A 101 -8.73 13.04 -18.46
C ALA A 101 -9.36 11.69 -18.14
N SER A 102 -9.78 10.98 -19.19
CA SER A 102 -10.28 9.61 -19.11
C SER A 102 -9.14 8.65 -19.42
N ILE A 103 -8.82 7.75 -18.50
CA ILE A 103 -7.67 6.84 -18.59
C ILE A 103 -8.17 5.39 -18.58
N PRO A 104 -7.94 4.60 -19.65
CA PRO A 104 -8.37 3.20 -19.71
C PRO A 104 -7.52 2.28 -18.83
N ILE A 105 -8.16 1.32 -18.15
CA ILE A 105 -7.50 0.29 -17.30
C ILE A 105 -7.92 -1.14 -17.73
N HIS A 106 -9.19 -1.34 -18.11
CA HIS A 106 -9.74 -2.58 -18.69
C HIS A 106 -9.35 -3.90 -17.98
N MET A 107 -9.39 -3.93 -16.65
CA MET A 107 -9.13 -5.14 -15.86
C MET A 107 -9.85 -5.08 -14.50
N PRO A 108 -10.04 -6.22 -13.82
CA PRO A 108 -10.30 -6.22 -12.37
C PRO A 108 -9.18 -5.48 -11.63
N THR A 109 -9.52 -4.69 -10.61
CA THR A 109 -8.52 -3.86 -9.92
C THR A 109 -8.98 -3.53 -8.52
N ASP A 110 -8.13 -3.85 -7.54
CA ASP A 110 -8.39 -3.54 -6.12
C ASP A 110 -7.54 -2.35 -5.66
N GLU A 111 -6.53 -1.97 -6.43
CA GLU A 111 -5.73 -0.79 -6.14
C GLU A 111 -5.25 -0.08 -7.40
N ILE A 112 -5.39 1.25 -7.42
CA ILE A 112 -4.85 2.11 -8.47
C ILE A 112 -3.84 3.07 -7.84
N GLY A 113 -2.62 3.03 -8.35
CA GLY A 113 -1.52 3.92 -8.01
C GLY A 113 -1.34 5.02 -9.06
N PHE A 114 -1.08 6.23 -8.57
CA PHE A 114 -0.81 7.44 -9.33
C PHE A 114 0.57 7.95 -8.96
N LEU A 115 1.38 8.26 -9.97
CA LEU A 115 2.68 8.89 -9.78
C LEU A 115 2.65 10.30 -10.38
N GLY A 116 2.91 11.31 -9.54
CA GLY A 116 3.04 12.67 -10.05
C GLY A 116 3.34 13.74 -9.00
N ALA A 117 3.17 15.00 -9.39
CA ALA A 117 3.53 16.16 -8.56
C ALA A 117 2.77 17.41 -9.02
N SER A 118 2.73 18.46 -8.20
CA SER A 118 2.15 19.77 -8.56
C SER A 118 3.18 20.88 -8.54
N ALA A 119 2.98 21.90 -9.37
CA ALA A 119 3.73 23.14 -9.39
C ALA A 119 2.90 24.27 -8.77
N ASP A 120 3.58 25.22 -8.12
CA ASP A 120 2.96 26.38 -7.45
C ASP A 120 1.91 25.99 -6.39
N GLY A 121 2.23 24.99 -5.57
CA GLY A 121 1.45 24.55 -4.43
C GLY A 121 0.93 23.11 -4.53
N ASN A 122 0.35 22.64 -3.42
CA ASN A 122 -0.18 21.29 -3.31
C ASN A 122 -1.53 21.16 -4.03
N SER A 123 -1.76 20.01 -4.63
CA SER A 123 -3.04 19.69 -5.26
C SER A 123 -3.59 18.36 -4.75
N THR A 124 -4.92 18.29 -4.67
CA THR A 124 -5.64 17.03 -4.70
C THR A 124 -6.61 17.01 -5.88
N LEU A 125 -6.67 15.88 -6.57
CA LEU A 125 -7.53 15.66 -7.71
C LEU A 125 -8.59 14.63 -7.33
N ARG A 126 -9.79 14.85 -7.87
CA ARG A 126 -10.87 13.88 -7.78
C ARG A 126 -10.59 12.76 -8.79
N VAL A 127 -10.84 11.52 -8.38
CA VAL A 127 -10.80 10.36 -9.25
C VAL A 127 -12.17 9.68 -9.22
N THR A 128 -12.77 9.48 -10.39
CA THR A 128 -13.98 8.70 -10.55
C THR A 128 -13.64 7.40 -11.26
N VAL A 129 -13.98 6.26 -10.65
CA VAL A 129 -13.80 4.92 -11.20
C VAL A 129 -15.09 4.49 -11.90
N HIS A 130 -14.99 3.98 -13.13
CA HIS A 130 -16.13 3.46 -13.88
C HIS A 130 -16.00 1.95 -14.10
N TYR A 131 -16.98 1.19 -13.60
CA TYR A 131 -16.99 -0.26 -13.67
C TYR A 131 -17.74 -0.79 -14.91
N ALA A 132 -17.49 -2.05 -15.27
CA ALA A 132 -18.11 -2.71 -16.42
C ALA A 132 -19.63 -2.89 -16.27
N ASP A 133 -20.16 -2.86 -15.04
CA ASP A 133 -21.59 -2.90 -14.73
C ASP A 133 -22.29 -1.52 -14.84
N ASN A 134 -21.54 -0.48 -15.25
CA ASN A 134 -21.92 0.94 -15.31
C ASN A 134 -22.06 1.64 -13.94
N SER A 135 -21.72 0.99 -12.84
CA SER A 135 -21.60 1.67 -11.55
C SER A 135 -20.35 2.55 -11.52
N THR A 136 -20.31 3.48 -10.56
CA THR A 136 -19.19 4.40 -10.39
C THR A 136 -18.85 4.61 -8.93
N GLU A 137 -17.57 4.81 -8.63
CA GLU A 137 -17.07 5.15 -7.31
C GLU A 137 -16.23 6.43 -7.37
N VAL A 138 -16.41 7.34 -6.40
CA VAL A 138 -15.80 8.68 -6.43
C VAL A 138 -14.86 8.87 -5.24
N PHE A 139 -13.61 9.20 -5.53
CA PHE A 139 -12.57 9.55 -4.57
C PHE A 139 -12.29 11.04 -4.66
N GLU A 140 -12.87 11.84 -3.75
CA GLU A 140 -12.73 13.30 -3.73
C GLU A 140 -11.29 13.81 -3.56
N ASN A 141 -10.40 12.97 -3.02
CA ASN A 141 -8.97 13.23 -2.89
C ASN A 141 -8.14 12.04 -3.43
N GLY A 142 -8.59 11.44 -4.54
CA GLY A 142 -8.05 10.19 -5.07
C GLY A 142 -6.60 10.29 -5.57
N PHE A 143 -6.19 11.44 -6.11
CA PHE A 143 -4.79 11.67 -6.48
C PHE A 143 -4.25 12.89 -5.72
N ARG A 144 -3.29 12.65 -4.82
CA ARG A 144 -2.59 13.72 -4.11
C ARG A 144 -1.29 14.02 -4.84
N ALA A 145 -1.17 15.25 -5.31
CA ALA A 145 0.01 15.75 -6.01
C ALA A 145 0.57 16.94 -5.22
N PRO A 146 1.44 16.69 -4.22
CA PRO A 146 2.14 17.74 -3.48
C PRO A 146 3.04 18.61 -4.36
N ASP A 147 3.37 19.79 -3.85
CA ASP A 147 4.30 20.72 -4.49
C ASP A 147 5.68 20.07 -4.63
N TRP A 148 6.19 20.01 -5.86
CA TRP A 148 7.47 19.38 -6.16
C TRP A 148 8.67 20.05 -5.47
N PHE A 149 8.58 21.34 -5.16
CA PHE A 149 9.64 22.16 -4.55
C PHE A 149 9.50 22.25 -3.02
N ASN A 150 8.28 22.44 -2.52
CA ASN A 150 8.02 22.82 -1.13
C ASN A 150 7.03 21.92 -0.39
N ALA A 151 6.76 20.69 -0.86
CA ALA A 151 5.94 19.73 -0.14
C ALA A 151 6.33 19.72 1.35
N ALA A 152 5.37 20.15 2.19
CA ALA A 152 5.55 20.30 3.62
C ALA A 152 6.03 18.99 4.26
N SER A 153 6.70 19.10 5.41
CA SER A 153 7.00 17.93 6.26
C SER A 153 5.72 17.12 6.50
N GLY A 154 5.79 15.79 6.31
CA GLY A 154 4.61 14.93 6.28
C GLY A 154 4.02 14.81 4.88
N VAL A 155 4.74 14.22 3.94
CA VAL A 155 4.15 13.63 2.74
C VAL A 155 4.83 12.27 2.61
N PRO A 156 4.10 11.18 2.29
CA PRO A 156 4.72 9.86 2.09
C PRO A 156 5.98 9.99 1.24
N SER A 157 7.05 9.32 1.69
CA SER A 157 8.40 9.46 1.15
C SER A 157 8.36 9.36 -0.38
N PRO A 158 9.00 10.28 -1.14
CA PRO A 158 8.89 10.31 -2.59
C PRO A 158 9.74 9.21 -3.23
N VAL A 159 9.37 8.79 -4.44
CA VAL A 159 10.39 8.29 -5.38
C VAL A 159 11.32 9.48 -5.59
N THR A 160 12.45 9.46 -4.90
CA THR A 160 13.42 10.55 -4.95
C THR A 160 14.06 10.56 -6.33
N GLY A 161 13.52 11.36 -7.24
CA GLY A 161 14.36 12.02 -8.24
C GLY A 161 15.40 12.81 -7.45
N ARG A 162 16.69 12.58 -7.71
CA ARG A 162 17.76 13.30 -7.02
C ARG A 162 18.09 14.58 -7.79
N ASP A 163 18.33 15.63 -7.02
CA ASP A 163 18.81 16.96 -7.36
C ASP A 163 18.02 17.78 -8.40
N ARG A 164 17.68 19.01 -8.02
CA ARG A 164 17.21 20.04 -8.97
C ARG A 164 18.41 20.77 -9.57
N VAL A 165 18.34 21.11 -10.85
CA VAL A 165 19.26 22.06 -11.48
C VAL A 165 18.75 23.49 -11.26
N GLN A 166 19.54 24.37 -10.63
CA GLN A 166 19.18 25.76 -10.34
C GLN A 166 20.20 26.74 -10.93
N TRP A 167 19.71 27.83 -11.54
CA TRP A 167 20.58 28.90 -12.01
C TRP A 167 21.11 29.70 -10.83
N SER A 168 22.43 29.74 -10.70
CA SER A 168 23.10 30.65 -9.78
C SER A 168 23.46 31.93 -10.53
N ALA A 169 22.66 32.98 -10.33
CA ALA A 169 22.95 34.30 -10.89
C ALA A 169 24.32 34.82 -10.44
N ALA A 170 24.75 34.48 -9.23
CA ALA A 170 26.06 34.86 -8.68
C ALA A 170 27.24 34.16 -9.37
N GLN A 171 27.03 32.95 -9.88
CA GLN A 171 28.07 32.16 -10.55
C GLN A 171 27.88 32.12 -12.08
N ASN A 172 26.82 32.76 -12.59
CA ASN A 172 26.41 32.75 -13.99
C ASN A 172 26.43 31.33 -14.61
N ARG A 173 26.00 30.35 -13.81
CA ARG A 173 26.00 28.94 -14.19
C ARG A 173 24.86 28.20 -13.48
N TRP A 174 24.44 27.10 -14.06
CA TRP A 174 23.53 26.15 -13.43
C TRP A 174 24.30 25.27 -12.43
N ASN A 175 23.73 25.07 -11.24
CA ASN A 175 24.26 24.20 -10.19
C ASN A 175 23.25 23.10 -9.87
N LEU A 176 23.73 21.91 -9.53
CA LEU A 176 22.91 20.93 -8.81
C LEU A 176 22.66 21.43 -7.39
N HIS A 177 21.39 21.49 -7.01
CA HIS A 177 20.96 21.91 -5.68
C HIS A 177 20.54 20.68 -4.88
N SER A 178 21.52 20.02 -4.26
CA SER A 178 21.34 18.75 -3.55
C SER A 178 20.48 18.81 -2.28
N ALA A 179 20.21 20.02 -1.77
CA ALA A 179 19.31 20.19 -0.62
C ALA A 179 17.81 20.13 -1.00
N ASN A 180 17.46 20.28 -2.30
CA ASN A 180 16.07 20.40 -2.77
C ASN A 180 15.86 19.63 -4.09
N ALA A 181 15.93 18.30 -4.01
CA ALA A 181 15.72 17.41 -5.14
C ALA A 181 14.26 17.44 -5.66
N CYS A 182 14.04 17.30 -6.98
CA CYS A 182 12.70 17.20 -7.57
C CYS A 182 11.99 15.93 -7.10
N ARG A 183 10.71 16.01 -6.71
CA ARG A 183 9.98 14.91 -6.07
C ARG A 183 8.81 14.46 -6.92
N LEU A 184 8.72 13.15 -7.15
CA LEU A 184 7.49 12.49 -7.59
C LEU A 184 6.85 11.81 -6.39
N PHE A 185 5.53 11.92 -6.31
CA PHE A 185 4.74 11.41 -5.21
C PHE A 185 3.82 10.32 -5.71
N GLU A 186 3.78 9.23 -4.94
CA GLU A 186 2.84 8.14 -5.11
C GLU A 186 1.57 8.44 -4.31
N SER A 187 0.41 8.24 -4.92
CA SER A 187 -0.89 8.15 -4.24
C SER A 187 -1.58 6.86 -4.68
N THR A 188 -2.36 6.27 -3.79
CA THR A 188 -3.16 5.08 -4.11
C THR A 188 -4.63 5.31 -3.74
N ILE A 189 -5.52 4.70 -4.52
CA ILE A 189 -6.92 4.51 -4.17
C ILE A 189 -7.24 3.02 -4.19
N LEU A 190 -8.28 2.65 -3.44
CA LEU A 190 -8.77 1.29 -3.31
C LEU A 190 -10.21 1.27 -3.84
N PRO A 191 -10.40 1.03 -5.15
CA PRO A 191 -11.72 0.77 -5.70
C PRO A 191 -12.37 -0.43 -5.01
N THR A 192 -13.69 -0.54 -5.11
CA THR A 192 -14.42 -1.75 -4.73
C THR A 192 -13.83 -2.95 -5.49
N GLY A 193 -13.20 -3.88 -4.75
CA GLY A 193 -12.40 -4.96 -5.30
C GLY A 193 -13.19 -5.97 -6.14
N GLY A 194 -12.47 -6.73 -6.95
CA GLY A 194 -13.02 -7.81 -7.79
C GLY A 194 -13.87 -7.36 -8.99
N GLN A 195 -14.18 -6.06 -9.15
CA GLN A 195 -14.90 -5.55 -10.32
C GLN A 195 -13.98 -5.12 -11.45
N THR A 196 -14.38 -5.41 -12.70
CA THR A 196 -13.66 -4.93 -13.88
C THR A 196 -13.84 -3.41 -14.05
N ILE A 197 -12.75 -2.66 -13.92
CA ILE A 197 -12.71 -1.24 -14.22
C ILE A 197 -12.55 -1.05 -15.73
N THR A 198 -13.42 -0.23 -16.33
CA THR A 198 -13.30 0.14 -17.74
C THR A 198 -12.31 1.28 -17.92
N HIS A 199 -12.50 2.35 -17.17
CA HIS A 199 -11.66 3.54 -17.18
C HIS A 199 -11.82 4.32 -15.87
N ILE A 200 -10.88 5.23 -15.62
CA ILE A 200 -10.99 6.25 -14.59
C ILE A 200 -11.10 7.64 -15.22
N VAL A 201 -11.73 8.57 -14.52
CA VAL A 201 -11.73 9.98 -14.84
C VAL A 201 -11.00 10.72 -13.72
N VAL A 202 -9.89 11.37 -14.07
CA VAL A 202 -9.12 12.22 -13.13
C VAL A 202 -9.47 13.67 -13.41
N GLU A 203 -9.87 14.42 -12.39
CA GLU A 203 -10.34 15.80 -12.50
C GLU A 203 -9.58 16.75 -11.56
N GLY A 204 -9.12 17.89 -12.10
CA GLY A 204 -8.51 18.95 -11.30
C GLY A 204 -9.56 19.75 -10.54
N THR A 205 -9.91 19.34 -9.31
CA THR A 205 -10.97 20.00 -8.52
C THR A 205 -10.44 20.81 -7.33
N ASN A 206 -9.40 20.34 -6.63
CA ASN A 206 -8.91 20.92 -5.39
C ASN A 206 -7.43 21.35 -5.50
N LEU A 207 -7.17 22.39 -6.30
CA LEU A 207 -5.82 22.95 -6.49
C LEU A 207 -5.61 24.17 -5.57
N SER A 208 -4.44 24.28 -4.92
CA SER A 208 -4.17 25.33 -3.93
C SER A 208 -4.33 26.77 -4.45
N ASN A 209 -4.05 27.01 -5.74
CA ASN A 209 -4.20 28.31 -6.39
C ASN A 209 -4.81 28.12 -7.79
N PRO A 210 -6.15 28.16 -7.93
CA PRO A 210 -6.82 27.94 -9.21
C PRO A 210 -6.29 28.88 -10.31
N GLY A 211 -5.80 28.30 -11.40
CA GLY A 211 -5.22 29.02 -12.54
C GLY A 211 -3.71 29.28 -12.48
N ARG A 212 -3.04 28.94 -11.38
CA ARG A 212 -1.57 28.94 -11.27
C ARG A 212 -1.02 27.58 -10.87
N THR A 213 -1.64 26.94 -9.88
CA THR A 213 -1.30 25.56 -9.52
C THR A 213 -1.73 24.63 -10.63
N ALA A 214 -0.81 23.75 -11.05
CA ALA A 214 -1.10 22.68 -11.99
C ALA A 214 -0.62 21.37 -11.38
N ALA A 215 -1.43 20.32 -11.46
CA ALA A 215 -1.02 18.97 -11.11
C ALA A 215 -0.58 18.22 -12.37
N SER A 216 0.48 17.42 -12.27
CA SER A 216 0.98 16.60 -13.36
C SER A 216 0.96 15.13 -12.98
N LEU A 217 0.33 14.34 -13.84
CA LEU A 217 0.27 12.88 -13.74
C LEU A 217 1.23 12.27 -14.75
N PHE A 218 2.22 11.54 -14.24
CA PHE A 218 3.29 10.94 -15.06
C PHE A 218 2.99 9.49 -15.42
N ALA A 219 2.41 8.75 -14.47
CA ALA A 219 2.09 7.34 -14.65
C ALA A 219 0.90 6.93 -13.79
N VAL A 220 0.12 5.98 -14.31
CA VAL A 220 -0.91 5.25 -13.57
C VAL A 220 -0.59 3.77 -13.67
N THR A 221 -0.64 3.09 -12.53
CA THR A 221 -0.53 1.64 -12.48
C THR A 221 -1.71 1.09 -11.71
N ALA A 222 -2.32 0.05 -12.21
CA ALA A 222 -3.42 -0.66 -11.58
C ALA A 222 -2.93 -2.06 -11.22
N ARG A 223 -3.39 -2.59 -10.10
CA ARG A 223 -3.17 -3.98 -9.77
C ARG A 223 -4.42 -4.60 -9.21
N VAL A 224 -4.58 -5.89 -9.49
CA VAL A 224 -5.31 -6.75 -8.57
C VAL A 224 -4.38 -6.87 -7.36
N GLY A 225 -4.81 -6.29 -6.24
CA GLY A 225 -4.06 -6.38 -4.99
C GLY A 225 -3.98 -7.84 -4.61
N ALA A 226 -3.01 -8.21 -3.78
CA ALA A 226 -3.20 -9.43 -3.04
C ALA A 226 -4.35 -9.16 -2.06
N THR A 227 -5.60 -9.41 -2.44
CA THR A 227 -6.75 -9.18 -1.57
C THR A 227 -6.68 -10.27 -0.52
N SER A 228 -5.97 -9.96 0.55
CA SER A 228 -5.88 -10.87 1.66
C SER A 228 -7.22 -10.90 2.37
N PHE A 229 -7.74 -12.09 2.63
CA PHE A 229 -9.04 -12.26 3.24
C PHE A 229 -9.03 -11.69 4.67
N GLN A 230 -9.53 -10.48 4.82
CA GLN A 230 -9.50 -9.77 6.08
C GLN A 230 -10.81 -9.98 6.85
N ILE A 231 -10.68 -10.16 8.16
CA ILE A 231 -11.82 -10.29 9.06
C ILE A 231 -12.15 -8.91 9.63
N ASP A 232 -13.40 -8.48 9.48
CA ASP A 232 -13.90 -7.24 10.09
C ASP A 232 -13.99 -7.40 11.63
N LEU A 233 -13.17 -6.64 12.34
CA LEU A 233 -13.14 -6.61 13.80
C LEU A 233 -13.94 -5.45 14.40
N SER A 234 -14.59 -4.61 13.59
CA SER A 234 -15.21 -3.35 14.04
C SER A 234 -16.27 -3.57 15.13
N SER A 235 -17.01 -4.67 15.08
CA SER A 235 -18.03 -5.02 16.08
C SER A 235 -17.44 -5.53 17.41
N LEU A 236 -16.18 -5.97 17.40
CA LEU A 236 -15.46 -6.49 18.56
C LEU A 236 -14.51 -5.46 19.16
N ALA A 237 -14.13 -4.44 18.39
CA ALA A 237 -13.30 -3.35 18.86
C ALA A 237 -13.96 -2.67 20.06
N ASN A 238 -13.22 -2.57 21.15
CA ASN A 238 -13.73 -2.11 22.44
C ASN A 238 -12.90 -0.96 23.03
N THR A 239 -11.81 -0.60 22.36
CA THR A 239 -10.94 0.49 22.76
C THR A 239 -10.49 1.28 21.53
N ASP A 240 -10.19 2.55 21.77
CA ASP A 240 -9.50 3.40 20.81
C ASP A 240 -8.01 3.43 21.19
N ALA A 241 -7.23 2.66 20.45
CA ALA A 241 -5.79 2.61 20.59
C ALA A 241 -5.07 3.57 19.64
N VAL A 242 -5.74 4.15 18.64
CA VAL A 242 -5.13 5.05 17.64
C VAL A 242 -5.79 6.43 17.65
N PHE A 243 -5.02 7.44 18.00
CA PHE A 243 -5.44 8.82 18.15
C PHE A 243 -5.37 9.63 16.83
N ASP A 244 -6.53 10.05 16.30
CA ASP A 244 -6.69 10.97 15.12
C ASP A 244 -6.87 12.46 15.54
N GLY A 245 -6.55 12.85 16.79
CA GLY A 245 -6.57 14.27 17.21
C GLY A 245 -7.93 14.97 17.30
N THR A 246 -9.00 14.39 16.74
CA THR A 246 -10.36 14.96 16.68
C THR A 246 -11.38 14.23 17.57
N GLY A 247 -11.01 13.04 18.09
CA GLY A 247 -11.85 12.22 18.97
C GLY A 247 -11.55 12.38 20.47
N PRO A 248 -12.52 12.07 21.35
CA PRO A 248 -12.29 12.03 22.79
C PRO A 248 -11.54 10.74 23.18
N SER A 249 -10.20 10.73 23.12
CA SER A 249 -9.48 9.60 23.72
C SER A 249 -9.53 9.72 25.25
N SER A 250 -10.08 8.69 25.90
CA SER A 250 -10.10 8.58 27.35
C SER A 250 -8.79 8.03 27.91
N ASP A 251 -7.98 7.35 27.09
CA ASP A 251 -6.95 6.44 27.58
C ASP A 251 -5.52 6.95 27.31
N ALA A 252 -4.70 6.89 28.37
CA ALA A 252 -3.34 7.40 28.40
C ALA A 252 -2.36 6.38 27.79
N GLY A 253 -2.36 6.19 26.47
CA GLY A 253 -1.40 5.26 25.85
C GLY A 253 -1.50 5.01 24.34
N GLY A 254 -2.36 5.74 23.62
CA GLY A 254 -2.61 5.46 22.20
C GLY A 254 -1.44 5.79 21.23
N PHE A 255 -1.47 5.10 20.10
CA PHE A 255 -0.72 5.37 18.87
C PHE A 255 -1.27 6.63 18.19
N PHE A 256 -0.54 7.27 17.26
CA PHE A 256 -1.01 8.47 16.56
C PHE A 256 -1.21 8.20 15.06
N ASP A 257 -2.36 8.59 14.52
CA ASP A 257 -2.62 8.68 13.08
C ASP A 257 -2.15 10.06 12.60
N GLN A 258 -0.97 10.11 11.96
CA GLN A 258 -0.51 11.38 11.42
C GLN A 258 -1.28 11.66 10.15
N PHE A 259 -2.19 12.65 10.13
CA PHE A 259 -2.23 13.64 9.04
C PHE A 259 -3.13 14.88 9.21
N ASN A 260 -3.90 15.06 10.30
CA ASN A 260 -4.65 16.30 10.49
C ASN A 260 -4.14 17.17 11.63
N THR A 261 -3.27 18.11 11.26
CA THR A 261 -3.13 19.46 11.84
C THR A 261 -3.35 19.60 13.35
N PHE A 262 -2.32 19.36 14.14
CA PHE A 262 -2.07 20.20 15.31
C PHE A 262 -0.94 21.17 14.97
N ASN A 263 -1.24 22.47 15.04
CA ASN A 263 -0.26 23.56 14.99
C ASN A 263 0.67 23.47 16.20
N TYR A 264 1.58 22.50 16.21
CA TYR A 264 2.68 22.47 17.15
C TYR A 264 3.82 23.28 16.53
N THR A 265 3.92 24.55 16.92
CA THR A 265 5.06 25.43 16.62
C THR A 265 6.31 24.97 17.39
N ALA A 266 6.85 23.80 17.04
CA ALA A 266 8.22 23.45 17.39
C ALA A 266 9.14 23.93 16.26
N PRO A 267 10.16 24.75 16.55
CA PRO A 267 11.13 25.16 15.55
C PRO A 267 12.06 23.98 15.25
N THR A 268 12.28 23.68 13.97
CA THR A 268 13.51 23.05 13.40
C THR A 268 13.68 21.53 13.29
N ALA A 269 12.64 20.69 13.26
CA ALA A 269 12.83 19.28 12.88
C ALA A 269 12.00 18.90 11.64
N SER A 270 12.70 18.43 10.61
CA SER A 270 12.15 17.81 9.40
C SER A 270 11.62 16.42 9.77
N PHE A 271 10.31 16.26 9.90
CA PHE A 271 9.70 14.97 10.23
C PHE A 271 9.38 14.20 8.94
N ALA A 272 10.01 13.03 8.78
CA ALA A 272 9.50 11.98 7.91
C ALA A 272 8.23 11.38 8.56
N SER A 273 7.33 10.84 7.75
CA SER A 273 6.05 10.21 8.16
C SER A 273 6.20 9.26 9.35
N VAL A 274 5.64 9.62 10.50
CA VAL A 274 5.76 8.90 11.78
C VAL A 274 4.35 8.61 12.32
N GLY A 275 3.69 7.57 11.82
CA GLY A 275 2.31 7.25 12.23
C GLY A 275 1.77 6.00 11.56
N VAL A 276 0.55 5.60 11.93
CA VAL A 276 -0.19 4.59 11.15
C VAL A 276 -0.60 5.15 9.78
N PRO A 277 -0.77 4.32 8.74
CA PRO A 277 -1.13 4.81 7.40
C PRO A 277 -2.56 5.35 7.31
N ASN A 278 -2.77 6.48 6.63
CA ASN A 278 -4.11 7.05 6.38
C ASN A 278 -5.05 6.12 5.59
N ASP A 279 -4.49 5.29 4.71
CA ASP A 279 -5.25 4.30 3.94
C ASP A 279 -5.64 3.09 4.80
N ARG A 280 -5.19 3.06 6.06
CA ARG A 280 -5.40 1.99 7.05
C ARG A 280 -4.77 0.67 6.66
N LEU A 281 -3.89 0.63 5.67
CA LEU A 281 -3.37 -0.63 5.16
C LEU A 281 -1.90 -0.85 5.55
N LEU A 282 -1.62 -1.96 6.22
CA LEU A 282 -0.28 -2.42 6.57
C LEU A 282 0.13 -3.60 5.70
N THR A 283 1.23 -3.49 4.97
CA THR A 283 1.77 -4.61 4.20
C THR A 283 2.32 -5.68 5.14
N SER A 284 1.80 -6.90 5.01
CA SER A 284 2.29 -8.06 5.78
C SER A 284 3.77 -8.30 5.51
N THR A 285 4.48 -8.78 6.54
CA THR A 285 5.83 -9.32 6.40
C THR A 285 5.85 -10.67 5.66
N ASN A 286 4.68 -11.29 5.50
CA ASN A 286 4.44 -12.50 4.72
C ASN A 286 3.70 -12.16 3.42
N THR A 287 4.35 -12.35 2.29
CA THR A 287 3.79 -11.96 0.98
C THR A 287 2.46 -12.62 0.66
N GLY A 288 2.20 -13.85 1.15
CA GLY A 288 0.92 -14.55 0.91
C GLY A 288 -0.24 -14.05 1.76
N LEU A 289 0.03 -13.31 2.83
CA LEU A 289 -1.00 -12.65 3.64
C LEU A 289 -1.34 -11.24 3.14
N GLY A 290 -0.74 -10.74 2.06
CA GLY A 290 -1.10 -9.46 1.46
C GLY A 290 -1.03 -8.27 2.43
N ARG A 291 -2.14 -7.55 2.62
CA ARG A 291 -2.20 -6.32 3.44
C ARG A 291 -3.25 -6.45 4.55
N HIS A 292 -2.87 -6.10 5.77
CA HIS A 292 -3.82 -5.93 6.85
C HIS A 292 -4.51 -4.59 6.73
N LEU A 293 -5.85 -4.58 6.76
CA LEU A 293 -6.59 -3.34 6.92
C LEU A 293 -6.91 -3.12 8.41
N LEU A 294 -6.62 -1.91 8.87
CA LEU A 294 -6.93 -1.45 10.21
C LEU A 294 -8.35 -0.87 10.25
N ALA A 295 -8.98 -0.93 11.41
CA ALA A 295 -10.27 -0.29 11.64
C ALA A 295 -10.17 1.24 11.50
N ASP A 296 -11.33 1.91 11.37
CA ASP A 296 -11.40 3.38 11.30
C ASP A 296 -10.86 4.02 12.59
N TYR A 297 -9.87 4.89 12.43
CA TYR A 297 -9.19 5.60 13.53
C TYR A 297 -10.09 6.60 14.27
N ARG A 298 -11.28 6.91 13.74
CA ARG A 298 -12.28 7.79 14.40
C ARG A 298 -13.22 7.04 15.33
N SER A 299 -13.05 5.73 15.46
CA SER A 299 -13.86 4.85 16.29
C SER A 299 -12.99 3.91 17.12
N GLN A 300 -13.61 3.03 17.89
CA GLN A 300 -12.89 1.92 18.53
C GLN A 300 -12.22 1.09 17.43
N ASN A 301 -10.89 0.99 17.51
CA ASN A 301 -10.04 0.48 16.43
C ASN A 301 -9.14 -0.68 16.86
N ALA A 302 -9.24 -1.10 18.11
CA ALA A 302 -8.55 -2.27 18.61
C ALA A 302 -9.41 -3.04 19.62
N ILE A 303 -9.08 -4.31 19.78
CA ILE A 303 -9.60 -5.18 20.84
C ILE A 303 -8.59 -5.23 21.96
N ALA A 304 -8.90 -4.65 23.12
CA ALA A 304 -8.11 -4.80 24.33
C ALA A 304 -8.39 -6.16 25.00
N MET A 305 -7.32 -6.90 25.27
CA MET A 305 -7.38 -8.31 25.70
C MET A 305 -7.23 -8.52 27.22
N LEU A 306 -7.19 -7.44 28.02
CA LEU A 306 -6.81 -7.40 29.44
C LEU A 306 -7.39 -8.51 30.34
N PHE A 307 -8.60 -9.03 30.07
CA PHE A 307 -9.19 -10.18 30.78
C PHE A 307 -10.12 -11.04 29.90
N ASN A 308 -10.01 -10.90 28.58
CA ASN A 308 -10.99 -11.44 27.65
C ASN A 308 -10.35 -12.50 26.75
N ALA A 309 -11.12 -13.56 26.49
CA ALA A 309 -10.96 -14.34 25.27
C ALA A 309 -11.89 -13.71 24.22
N VAL A 310 -11.37 -13.49 23.02
CA VAL A 310 -12.19 -13.14 21.86
C VAL A 310 -12.19 -14.35 20.93
N THR A 311 -13.36 -14.65 20.38
CA THR A 311 -13.47 -15.60 19.27
C THR A 311 -14.05 -14.83 18.10
N VAL A 312 -13.42 -14.98 16.94
CA VAL A 312 -13.82 -14.33 15.71
C VAL A 312 -14.21 -15.39 14.72
N ASP A 313 -15.46 -15.33 14.25
CA ASP A 313 -15.96 -16.25 13.25
C ASP A 313 -15.21 -16.03 11.93
N VAL A 314 -14.89 -17.14 11.28
CA VAL A 314 -14.24 -17.17 9.98
C VAL A 314 -15.26 -17.67 8.96
N PRO A 315 -15.35 -17.12 7.75
CA PRO A 315 -16.22 -17.71 6.74
C PRO A 315 -15.86 -19.16 6.46
N PRO A 316 -16.85 -19.97 6.05
CA PRO A 316 -16.61 -21.35 5.69
C PRO A 316 -15.53 -21.44 4.60
N GLY A 317 -14.44 -22.14 4.89
CA GLY A 317 -13.33 -22.27 3.97
C GLY A 317 -12.13 -22.97 4.57
N ARG A 318 -11.19 -23.34 3.70
CA ARG A 318 -9.89 -23.88 4.10
C ARG A 318 -8.83 -22.82 3.93
N TYR A 319 -7.96 -22.70 4.92
CA TYR A 319 -6.94 -21.67 4.98
C TYR A 319 -5.60 -22.32 5.32
N LYS A 320 -4.50 -21.74 4.83
CA LYS A 320 -3.15 -22.23 5.13
C LYS A 320 -2.40 -21.36 6.13
N ARG A 321 -2.83 -20.11 6.33
CA ARG A 321 -2.20 -19.15 7.25
C ARG A 321 -3.18 -18.17 7.86
N VAL A 322 -2.85 -17.71 9.05
CA VAL A 322 -3.44 -16.55 9.72
C VAL A 322 -2.36 -15.53 10.03
N GLY A 323 -2.62 -14.27 9.72
CA GLY A 323 -1.85 -13.12 10.15
C GLY A 323 -2.65 -12.31 11.17
N VAL A 324 -2.02 -11.87 12.24
CA VAL A 324 -2.66 -11.01 13.26
C VAL A 324 -1.75 -9.83 13.56
N VAL A 325 -2.28 -8.61 13.42
CA VAL A 325 -1.56 -7.39 13.83
C VAL A 325 -1.85 -7.13 15.30
N ILE A 326 -0.78 -7.10 16.09
CA ILE A 326 -0.82 -7.04 17.54
C ILE A 326 0.17 -6.02 18.10
N SER A 327 -0.14 -5.49 19.27
CA SER A 327 0.81 -4.74 20.09
C SER A 327 0.43 -4.84 21.56
N SER A 328 1.31 -4.47 22.48
CA SER A 328 1.00 -4.50 23.92
C SER A 328 1.40 -3.19 24.57
N ALA A 329 0.55 -2.57 25.39
CA ALA A 329 0.91 -1.42 26.23
C ALA A 329 1.40 -1.84 27.62
N ASN A 330 2.09 -0.93 28.31
CA ASN A 330 2.51 -1.07 29.71
C ASN A 330 3.39 -2.30 30.04
N GLY A 331 3.96 -2.94 29.02
CA GLY A 331 4.81 -4.12 29.16
C GLY A 331 4.58 -5.12 28.03
N GLY A 332 5.44 -6.13 27.94
CA GLY A 332 5.22 -7.26 27.05
C GLY A 332 4.11 -8.16 27.58
N SER A 333 3.42 -8.85 26.69
CA SER A 333 2.40 -9.85 27.02
C SER A 333 2.57 -11.11 26.17
N GLU A 334 1.76 -12.12 26.44
CA GLU A 334 1.64 -13.35 25.66
C GLU A 334 0.17 -13.56 25.31
N LEU A 335 -0.08 -13.92 24.05
CA LEU A 335 -1.39 -14.19 23.49
C LEU A 335 -1.39 -15.60 22.90
N ALA A 336 -2.35 -16.44 23.26
CA ALA A 336 -2.62 -17.67 22.56
C ALA A 336 -3.55 -17.41 21.38
N VAL A 337 -3.14 -17.83 20.19
CA VAL A 337 -3.95 -17.84 18.97
C VAL A 337 -4.45 -19.27 18.76
N GLU A 338 -5.76 -19.45 18.94
CA GLU A 338 -6.45 -20.72 18.82
C GLU A 338 -7.15 -20.81 17.46
N ARG A 339 -6.96 -21.93 16.76
CA ARG A 339 -7.60 -22.23 15.48
C ARG A 339 -8.67 -23.27 15.73
N HIS A 340 -9.94 -22.92 15.60
CA HIS A 340 -11.06 -23.83 15.85
C HIS A 340 -11.59 -24.34 14.52
N TYR A 341 -11.53 -25.66 14.30
CA TYR A 341 -11.96 -26.30 13.05
C TYR A 341 -13.34 -26.94 13.19
N ASP A 342 -14.09 -27.02 12.08
CA ASP A 342 -15.41 -27.66 12.07
C ASP A 342 -15.37 -29.14 12.50
N SER A 343 -14.25 -29.81 12.22
CA SER A 343 -14.02 -31.21 12.59
C SER A 343 -13.73 -31.42 14.09
N GLY A 344 -13.54 -30.34 14.85
CA GLY A 344 -13.09 -30.37 16.24
C GLY A 344 -11.57 -30.22 16.46
N ASP A 345 -11.20 -30.17 17.74
CA ASP A 345 -9.90 -29.91 18.40
C ASP A 345 -9.08 -28.69 17.91
N PRO A 346 -8.76 -27.72 18.81
CA PRO A 346 -8.10 -26.49 18.43
C PRO A 346 -6.58 -26.63 18.37
N GLY A 347 -5.98 -26.15 17.27
CA GLY A 347 -4.55 -25.87 17.28
C GLY A 347 -4.31 -24.55 18.01
N SER A 348 -3.65 -24.57 19.16
CA SER A 348 -3.29 -23.35 19.91
C SER A 348 -1.79 -23.09 19.85
N GLU A 349 -1.40 -21.85 19.60
CA GLU A 349 -0.01 -21.40 19.64
C GLU A 349 0.09 -20.11 20.45
N THR A 350 0.98 -20.09 21.44
CA THR A 350 1.27 -18.89 22.23
C THR A 350 2.34 -18.07 21.53
N THR A 351 2.03 -16.81 21.26
CA THR A 351 2.97 -15.84 20.71
C THR A 351 3.28 -14.74 21.72
N PRO A 352 4.54 -14.30 21.84
CA PRO A 352 4.85 -13.07 22.57
C PRO A 352 4.22 -11.88 21.84
N VAL A 353 3.66 -10.96 22.60
CA VAL A 353 3.16 -9.67 22.15
C VAL A 353 4.08 -8.60 22.76
N PRO A 354 5.05 -8.07 21.98
CA PRO A 354 6.04 -7.19 22.54
C PRO A 354 5.44 -5.86 23.03
N ASP A 355 6.06 -5.30 24.07
CA ASP A 355 5.79 -3.93 24.49
C ASP A 355 6.08 -2.99 23.32
N TRP A 356 5.06 -2.26 22.89
CA TRP A 356 5.14 -1.25 21.86
C TRP A 356 6.29 -0.23 22.06
N PHE A 357 6.70 0.03 23.30
CA PHE A 357 7.68 1.05 23.67
C PHE A 357 9.12 0.52 23.87
N ASN A 358 9.27 -0.71 24.36
CA ASN A 358 10.58 -1.26 24.77
C ASN A 358 10.88 -2.65 24.17
N ALA A 359 10.20 -3.05 23.11
CA ALA A 359 10.45 -4.35 22.47
C ALA A 359 11.91 -4.54 22.06
N SER A 360 12.58 -5.48 22.74
CA SER A 360 13.80 -6.17 22.30
C SER A 360 13.49 -7.55 21.67
N ALA A 361 12.22 -7.83 21.39
CA ALA A 361 11.67 -9.15 21.10
C ALA A 361 11.77 -9.58 19.61
N PRO A 362 11.73 -10.89 19.31
CA PRO A 362 11.97 -11.47 18.00
C PRO A 362 10.71 -11.54 17.09
N VAL A 363 9.70 -10.71 17.32
CA VAL A 363 8.48 -10.69 16.48
C VAL A 363 8.68 -9.69 15.34
N PRO A 364 8.34 -10.04 14.09
CA PRO A 364 8.45 -9.12 12.96
C PRO A 364 7.70 -7.81 13.26
N THR A 365 8.42 -6.70 13.16
CA THR A 365 7.82 -5.36 13.23
C THR A 365 7.23 -5.05 11.86
N ILE A 366 5.91 -4.98 11.77
CA ILE A 366 5.20 -4.64 10.52
C ILE A 366 5.09 -3.11 10.34
N LEU A 367 5.06 -2.38 11.44
CA LEU A 367 5.16 -0.93 11.45
C LEU A 367 5.93 -0.48 12.68
N GLY A 368 6.92 0.39 12.50
CA GLY A 368 7.67 0.99 13.59
C GLY A 368 7.93 2.45 13.33
N GLY A 369 8.41 3.16 14.34
CA GLY A 369 8.69 4.57 14.16
C GLY A 369 7.55 5.49 14.55
N MET A 370 6.44 4.99 15.13
CA MET A 370 5.25 5.80 15.45
C MET A 370 5.44 6.71 16.69
N ASP A 371 4.74 7.85 16.72
CA ASP A 371 4.71 8.73 17.88
C ASP A 371 3.68 8.27 18.93
N ARG A 372 4.03 8.47 20.20
CA ARG A 372 3.17 8.22 21.35
C ARG A 372 2.46 9.50 21.78
N ALA A 373 1.13 9.48 21.85
CA ALA A 373 0.37 10.52 22.52
C ALA A 373 0.28 10.25 24.04
N GLN A 374 0.70 11.20 24.88
CA GLN A 374 0.52 11.11 26.32
C GLN A 374 -0.20 12.35 26.87
N LYS A 375 -1.31 12.15 27.59
CA LYS A 375 -2.04 13.24 28.22
C LYS A 375 -1.26 13.71 29.44
N ASN A 376 -0.80 14.96 29.43
CA ASN A 376 -0.23 15.55 30.63
C ASN A 376 -1.38 15.88 31.62
N LEU A 377 -1.44 15.16 32.74
CA LEU A 377 -2.46 15.33 33.78
C LEU A 377 -2.42 16.71 34.46
N ILE A 378 -1.33 17.46 34.31
CA ILE A 378 -1.14 18.79 34.94
C ILE A 378 -1.52 19.93 34.00
N GLU A 379 -1.30 19.79 32.69
CA GLU A 379 -1.49 20.89 31.72
C GLU A 379 -2.76 20.75 30.87
N THR A 380 -3.55 19.69 31.04
CA THR A 380 -4.69 19.33 30.17
C THR A 380 -4.34 19.20 28.67
N ALA A 381 -3.04 19.24 28.33
CA ALA A 381 -2.50 19.19 26.98
C ALA A 381 -1.83 17.84 26.72
N TRP A 382 -1.94 17.36 25.48
CA TRP A 382 -1.20 16.19 25.03
C TRP A 382 0.26 16.54 24.76
N ARG A 383 1.18 15.70 25.25
CA ARG A 383 2.62 15.75 24.96
C ARG A 383 3.01 14.49 24.21
N PHE A 384 3.90 14.64 23.23
CA PHE A 384 4.44 13.54 22.44
C PHE A 384 5.85 13.18 22.93
N GLU A 385 6.11 11.89 23.15
CA GLU A 385 7.43 11.40 23.58
C GLU A 385 8.25 10.88 22.39
N PHE A 386 9.16 11.73 21.89
CA PHE A 386 9.95 11.50 20.66
C PHE A 386 11.10 10.48 20.78
N ARG A 387 11.34 9.87 21.94
CA ARG A 387 12.63 9.17 22.20
C ARG A 387 12.61 7.66 21.98
N ARG A 388 11.45 7.02 21.86
CA ARG A 388 11.30 5.59 21.52
C ARG A 388 10.01 5.39 20.75
N ALA A 389 10.16 4.93 19.53
CA ALA A 389 9.07 4.93 18.57
C ALA A 389 8.19 3.70 18.74
N ALA A 390 6.89 3.95 18.87
CA ALA A 390 5.83 2.96 18.97
C ALA A 390 5.82 2.00 17.77
N ARG A 391 5.34 0.76 18.00
CA ARG A 391 5.40 -0.32 16.99
C ARG A 391 4.13 -1.17 16.99
N LEU A 392 3.78 -1.65 15.79
CA LEU A 392 2.88 -2.77 15.57
C LEU A 392 3.71 -3.98 15.14
N PHE A 393 3.27 -5.15 15.58
CA PHE A 393 3.90 -6.43 15.30
C PHE A 393 2.93 -7.32 14.56
N GLU A 394 3.45 -8.26 13.79
CA GLU A 394 2.64 -9.27 13.11
C GLU A 394 2.99 -10.65 13.65
N TYR A 395 1.96 -11.36 14.11
CA TYR A 395 2.02 -12.81 14.30
C TYR A 395 1.55 -13.49 13.01
N VAL A 396 2.27 -14.53 12.58
CA VAL A 396 1.88 -15.38 11.46
C VAL A 396 1.84 -16.83 11.94
N GLY A 397 0.64 -17.41 11.94
CA GLY A 397 0.39 -18.79 12.32
C GLY A 397 0.04 -19.66 11.13
N ALA A 398 0.49 -20.92 11.14
CA ALA A 398 0.03 -21.91 10.18
C ALA A 398 -1.41 -22.35 10.50
N VAL A 399 -2.21 -22.59 9.46
CA VAL A 399 -3.53 -23.23 9.56
C VAL A 399 -3.46 -24.54 8.77
N ASP A 400 -4.14 -25.57 9.27
CA ASP A 400 -4.20 -26.87 8.60
C ASP A 400 -5.06 -26.75 7.33
N PRO A 401 -4.46 -26.83 6.12
CA PRO A 401 -5.19 -26.60 4.88
C PRO A 401 -6.14 -27.75 4.53
N ALA A 402 -6.03 -28.91 5.20
CA ALA A 402 -6.92 -30.05 5.00
C ALA A 402 -8.27 -29.89 5.72
N ARG A 403 -8.41 -28.91 6.62
CA ARG A 403 -9.59 -28.74 7.48
C ARG A 403 -10.22 -27.37 7.31
N SER A 404 -11.56 -27.34 7.34
CA SER A 404 -12.30 -26.08 7.37
C SER A 404 -12.14 -25.37 8.71
N LEU A 405 -11.76 -24.10 8.67
CA LEU A 405 -11.60 -23.26 9.86
C LEU A 405 -12.94 -22.58 10.18
N ALA A 406 -13.42 -22.75 11.40
CA ALA A 406 -14.69 -22.18 11.86
C ALA A 406 -14.49 -20.81 12.52
N SER A 407 -13.46 -20.70 13.36
CA SER A 407 -13.18 -19.46 14.10
C SER A 407 -11.72 -19.37 14.55
N ILE A 408 -11.30 -18.14 14.86
CA ILE A 408 -10.02 -17.85 15.50
C ILE A 408 -10.28 -17.33 16.91
N GLY A 409 -9.75 -18.04 17.90
CA GLY A 409 -9.71 -17.60 19.29
C GLY A 409 -8.42 -16.81 19.57
N MET A 410 -8.53 -15.76 20.34
CA MET A 410 -7.40 -15.03 20.90
C MET A 410 -7.60 -14.95 22.41
N VAL A 411 -6.60 -15.44 23.16
CA VAL A 411 -6.69 -15.56 24.61
C VAL A 411 -5.46 -14.94 25.23
N TYR A 412 -5.65 -13.94 26.08
CA TYR A 412 -4.56 -13.39 26.88
C TYR A 412 -4.08 -14.43 27.90
N THR A 413 -2.82 -14.84 27.82
CA THR A 413 -2.30 -15.93 28.67
C THR A 413 -1.43 -15.43 29.81
N ASN A 414 -0.58 -14.43 29.57
CA ASN A 414 0.41 -14.01 30.57
C ASN A 414 1.03 -12.63 30.24
N GLY A 415 1.67 -12.03 31.24
CA GLY A 415 2.49 -10.83 31.11
C GLY A 415 2.03 -9.65 31.98
N PRO A 416 2.86 -8.60 32.09
CA PRO A 416 2.44 -7.34 32.71
C PRO A 416 1.72 -6.38 31.75
N GLY A 417 1.77 -6.64 30.44
CA GLY A 417 1.23 -5.75 29.42
C GLY A 417 -0.25 -5.92 29.11
N GLU A 418 -0.77 -4.98 28.32
CA GLU A 418 -2.14 -4.93 27.82
C GLU A 418 -2.14 -5.21 26.32
N PRO A 419 -2.46 -6.43 25.87
CA PRO A 419 -2.44 -6.75 24.45
C PRO A 419 -3.61 -6.11 23.70
N PHE A 420 -3.33 -5.63 22.51
CA PHE A 420 -4.27 -5.10 21.54
C PHE A 420 -4.18 -5.90 20.24
N VAL A 421 -5.33 -6.22 19.68
CA VAL A 421 -5.48 -6.79 18.33
C VAL A 421 -6.08 -5.73 17.42
N PHE A 422 -5.43 -5.50 16.28
CA PHE A 422 -5.81 -4.44 15.33
C PHE A 422 -6.43 -4.99 14.05
N SER A 423 -6.01 -6.18 13.62
CA SER A 423 -6.55 -6.84 12.43
C SER A 423 -6.22 -8.33 12.44
N ILE A 424 -7.04 -9.10 11.74
CA ILE A 424 -6.81 -10.52 11.43
C ILE A 424 -6.99 -10.70 9.93
N ASN A 425 -6.10 -11.49 9.36
CA ASN A 425 -6.05 -11.76 7.94
C ASN A 425 -5.80 -13.25 7.71
N LEU A 426 -6.41 -13.81 6.67
CA LEU A 426 -6.28 -15.23 6.34
C LEU A 426 -5.79 -15.38 4.91
N GLN A 427 -5.03 -16.45 4.70
CA GLN A 427 -4.66 -16.88 3.36
C GLN A 427 -5.45 -18.14 3.00
N PRO A 428 -6.32 -18.10 1.97
CA PRO A 428 -7.00 -19.28 1.44
C PRO A 428 -6.00 -20.40 1.10
N ALA A 429 -6.37 -21.65 1.36
CA ALA A 429 -5.50 -22.77 1.04
C ALA A 429 -5.30 -22.91 -0.49
N ALA A 430 -6.39 -22.71 -1.24
CA ALA A 430 -6.44 -22.79 -2.70
C ALA A 430 -5.87 -21.57 -3.45
N ASP A 431 -5.41 -20.53 -2.76
CA ASP A 431 -4.67 -19.41 -3.36
C ASP A 431 -3.23 -19.87 -3.64
N VAL A 432 -3.05 -20.68 -4.68
CA VAL A 432 -1.79 -21.39 -4.98
C VAL A 432 -0.71 -20.43 -5.49
N ASN A 433 -1.11 -19.31 -6.10
CA ASN A 433 -0.19 -18.29 -6.58
C ASN A 433 0.17 -17.22 -5.52
N ASN A 434 -0.50 -17.23 -4.36
CA ASN A 434 -0.31 -16.32 -3.22
C ASN A 434 -0.68 -14.85 -3.52
N ASN A 435 -1.71 -14.63 -4.34
CA ASN A 435 -2.30 -13.32 -4.59
C ASN A 435 -3.50 -13.05 -3.66
N GLY A 436 -3.74 -13.85 -2.61
CA GLY A 436 -4.81 -13.62 -1.64
C GLY A 436 -6.23 -13.92 -2.14
N CYS A 437 -6.44 -14.07 -3.44
CA CYS A 437 -7.69 -14.43 -4.08
C CYS A 437 -7.61 -15.88 -4.57
N VAL A 438 -8.75 -16.57 -4.66
CA VAL A 438 -8.84 -17.88 -5.33
C VAL A 438 -9.61 -17.68 -6.62
N ASP A 439 -8.91 -17.65 -7.75
CA ASP A 439 -9.49 -17.35 -9.06
C ASP A 439 -9.16 -18.40 -10.14
N ASP A 440 -9.38 -18.03 -11.41
CA ASP A 440 -9.12 -18.89 -12.54
C ASP A 440 -7.63 -19.15 -12.77
N ALA A 441 -6.74 -18.27 -12.31
CA ALA A 441 -5.29 -18.49 -12.35
C ALA A 441 -4.88 -19.58 -11.36
N ASP A 442 -5.48 -19.61 -10.16
CA ASP A 442 -5.23 -20.68 -9.19
C ASP A 442 -5.75 -22.02 -9.69
N LEU A 443 -6.97 -22.03 -10.24
CA LEU A 443 -7.56 -23.21 -10.83
C LEU A 443 -6.71 -23.74 -12.00
N ALA A 444 -6.24 -22.85 -12.88
CA ALA A 444 -5.38 -23.23 -13.99
C ALA A 444 -4.06 -23.85 -13.50
N GLN A 445 -3.48 -23.30 -12.43
CA GLN A 445 -2.24 -23.83 -11.85
C GLN A 445 -2.43 -25.21 -11.22
N VAL A 446 -3.53 -25.45 -10.49
CA VAL A 446 -3.89 -26.79 -9.98
C VAL A 446 -4.03 -27.81 -11.12
N LEU A 447 -4.67 -27.42 -12.23
CA LEU A 447 -4.83 -28.29 -13.41
C LEU A 447 -3.51 -28.54 -14.15
N GLU A 448 -2.60 -27.57 -14.19
CA GLU A 448 -1.27 -27.73 -14.78
C GLU A 448 -0.42 -28.72 -13.98
N ASP A 449 -0.54 -28.67 -12.65
CA ASP A 449 0.21 -29.51 -11.72
C ASP A 449 -0.42 -30.89 -11.48
N PHE A 450 -1.52 -31.23 -12.14
CA PHE A 450 -2.28 -32.47 -11.90
C PHE A 450 -1.41 -33.73 -12.06
N GLY A 451 -1.42 -34.58 -11.03
CA GLY A 451 -0.59 -35.79 -10.91
C GLY A 451 0.86 -35.53 -10.49
N SER A 452 1.23 -34.30 -10.16
CA SER A 452 2.55 -33.93 -9.63
C SER A 452 2.60 -34.01 -8.11
N THR A 453 3.76 -33.69 -7.52
CA THR A 453 3.96 -33.53 -6.07
C THR A 453 4.25 -32.06 -5.72
N ASN A 454 3.71 -31.10 -6.49
CA ASN A 454 3.93 -29.68 -6.23
C ASN A 454 3.19 -29.26 -4.95
N PRO A 455 3.91 -28.91 -3.85
CA PRO A 455 3.27 -28.59 -2.57
C PRO A 455 2.46 -27.29 -2.58
N ALA A 456 2.60 -26.45 -3.61
CA ALA A 456 1.76 -25.26 -3.75
C ALA A 456 0.35 -25.60 -4.25
N SER A 457 0.22 -26.65 -5.06
CA SER A 457 -1.03 -27.08 -5.71
C SER A 457 -1.65 -28.32 -5.08
N ASP A 458 -0.91 -29.00 -4.19
CA ASP A 458 -1.37 -30.05 -3.25
C ASP A 458 -2.02 -29.36 -2.03
N ILE A 459 -3.28 -28.96 -2.20
CA ILE A 459 -4.06 -28.13 -1.28
C ILE A 459 -4.45 -28.92 -0.04
N ASP A 460 -4.75 -30.22 -0.16
CA ASP A 460 -5.05 -31.07 1.00
C ASP A 460 -3.80 -31.63 1.70
N GLY A 461 -2.62 -31.49 1.08
CA GLY A 461 -1.32 -31.87 1.63
C GLY A 461 -1.09 -33.38 1.68
N ASN A 462 -1.78 -34.16 0.84
CA ASN A 462 -1.66 -35.62 0.80
C ASN A 462 -0.41 -36.11 0.04
N GLY A 463 0.32 -35.21 -0.63
CA GLY A 463 1.56 -35.47 -1.36
C GLY A 463 1.40 -35.64 -2.87
N ILE A 464 0.19 -35.55 -3.42
CA ILE A 464 -0.08 -35.59 -4.86
C ILE A 464 -1.20 -34.61 -5.22
N VAL A 465 -1.03 -33.88 -6.33
CA VAL A 465 -2.08 -33.00 -6.87
C VAL A 465 -3.11 -33.84 -7.62
N ASP A 466 -4.34 -33.97 -7.11
CA ASP A 466 -5.37 -34.80 -7.71
C ASP A 466 -6.78 -34.17 -7.72
N ASP A 467 -7.82 -34.99 -7.88
CA ASP A 467 -9.21 -34.53 -7.95
C ASP A 467 -9.72 -33.99 -6.61
N ALA A 468 -9.10 -34.35 -5.49
CA ALA A 468 -9.39 -33.77 -4.18
C ALA A 468 -8.95 -32.30 -4.11
N ASP A 469 -7.75 -31.97 -4.59
CA ASP A 469 -7.25 -30.59 -4.64
C ASP A 469 -8.10 -29.72 -5.56
N LEU A 470 -8.44 -30.26 -6.73
CA LEU A 470 -9.31 -29.58 -7.69
C LEU A 470 -10.69 -29.28 -7.08
N ALA A 471 -11.27 -30.22 -6.32
CA ALA A 471 -12.53 -29.99 -5.65
C ALA A 471 -12.41 -28.85 -4.61
N ILE A 472 -11.33 -28.82 -3.82
CA ILE A 472 -11.10 -27.75 -2.83
C ILE A 472 -10.93 -26.39 -3.52
N ALA A 473 -10.20 -26.32 -4.64
CA ALA A 473 -10.03 -25.10 -5.41
C ALA A 473 -11.38 -24.56 -5.93
N LEU A 474 -12.25 -25.44 -6.44
CA LEU A 474 -13.58 -25.06 -6.91
C LEU A 474 -14.53 -24.67 -5.76
N GLU A 475 -14.46 -25.34 -4.62
CA GLU A 475 -15.22 -25.00 -3.41
C GLU A 475 -14.79 -23.64 -2.83
N SER A 476 -13.51 -23.30 -2.98
CA SER A 476 -12.91 -22.06 -2.48
C SER A 476 -12.94 -20.92 -3.51
N PHE A 477 -13.54 -21.13 -4.68
CA PHE A 477 -13.49 -20.15 -5.78
C PHE A 477 -14.14 -18.83 -5.38
N GLY A 478 -13.43 -17.73 -5.60
CA GLY A 478 -13.83 -16.38 -5.18
C GLY A 478 -13.49 -16.04 -3.73
N LEU A 479 -12.96 -16.98 -2.94
CA LEU A 479 -12.56 -16.70 -1.55
C LEU A 479 -11.38 -15.73 -1.54
N GLY A 480 -11.51 -14.65 -0.77
CA GLY A 480 -10.47 -13.63 -0.64
C GLY A 480 -10.51 -12.52 -1.68
N CYS A 481 -11.32 -12.61 -2.74
CA CYS A 481 -11.31 -11.68 -3.89
C CYS A 481 -12.13 -10.38 -3.68
N HIS A 482 -12.07 -9.78 -2.49
CA HIS A 482 -12.94 -8.68 -2.06
C HIS A 482 -12.32 -7.28 -2.14
#